data_AF-R7NJL6-F1
#
_entry.id   AF-R7NJL6-F1
#
_cell.length_a   1.000
_cell.length_b   1.000
_cell.length_c   1.000
_cell.angle_alpha   90.00
_cell.angle_beta   90.00
_cell.angle_gamma   90.00
#
_symmetry.space_group_name_H-M   'P 1'
#
loop_
_entity.id
_entity.type
_entity.pdbx_description
1 polymer ?
#
loop_
_entity_poly.entity_id
_entity_poly.type
_entity_poly.pdbx_seq_one_letter_code
_entity_poly.pdbx_strand_id
1 'polypeptide(L)'
;MKFEVLKRSHLKRNVLIGILVIGVISTVVLNFTRAKYRTTESIPLVNGTIEYTPYDLKMVAMYQANENGEYENIKTVPSEGYDLNQRMSYCEIEETKISDINLEYIDGKIRIDNLTTSGTKCYLYFDKINNFLAQEYILRLTEVEKDIPDFSQTSCSSGCGENTVGLYKNEDDYGKTYYYRGDVNNNYVYFAGYYWRIIRVNGDGTLRLIYDGTTAHTNGDNSIDRVLMKSQYNYVGNGSYYVGFTYEPNIQRPTSSNSEISATIKTTLDDWYKENLSNFNDYISDTGFCNDRETDGTLWSNSSAFYYAATTRMNNNTPTFKCNNKKDIYNVLIGLITIDEVMFAGSKGSNSLYYLFTGYNYWTISPHRVDSFNGIRPYMYHVGSGGYIDYMYGWITSDTCYIKPVINLKGNVSLTGTGTISNPYQVEET
;
A
#
# COMPACT_ATOMS: atom_id res chain seq x y z
N MET A 1 -102.78 45.43 -24.60
CA MET A 1 -101.86 46.14 -25.51
C MET A 1 -100.46 45.55 -25.34
N LYS A 2 -99.97 44.78 -26.31
CA LYS A 2 -98.58 44.73 -26.79
C LYS A 2 -98.37 43.46 -27.62
N PHE A 3 -97.86 43.69 -28.82
CA PHE A 3 -97.64 42.74 -29.90
C PHE A 3 -96.64 41.65 -29.51
N GLU A 4 -96.98 40.39 -29.72
CA GLU A 4 -95.98 39.33 -29.83
C GLU A 4 -95.39 39.35 -31.23
N VAL A 5 -94.17 39.89 -31.33
CA VAL A 5 -93.33 39.84 -32.52
C VAL A 5 -92.62 38.49 -32.54
N LEU A 6 -92.79 37.73 -33.62
CA LEU A 6 -92.14 36.43 -33.90
C LEU A 6 -90.63 36.49 -33.61
N LYS A 7 -90.17 35.76 -32.58
CA LYS A 7 -88.74 35.60 -32.28
C LYS A 7 -88.04 34.85 -33.43
N ARG A 8 -87.12 35.54 -34.11
CA ARG A 8 -86.20 34.98 -35.12
C ARG A 8 -85.50 33.73 -34.56
N SER A 9 -85.54 32.65 -35.33
CA SER A 9 -84.81 31.41 -35.04
C SER A 9 -83.30 31.64 -35.02
N HIS A 10 -82.66 31.35 -33.89
CA HIS A 10 -81.21 31.38 -33.71
C HIS A 10 -80.51 30.12 -34.24
N LEU A 11 -81.26 29.17 -34.84
CA LEU A 11 -80.74 27.88 -35.28
C LEU A 11 -79.57 28.04 -36.27
N LYS A 12 -79.71 28.92 -37.27
CA LYS A 12 -78.65 29.16 -38.27
C LYS A 12 -77.38 29.76 -37.64
N ARG A 13 -77.53 30.64 -36.66
CA ARG A 13 -76.40 31.26 -35.94
C ARG A 13 -75.65 30.24 -35.09
N ASN A 14 -76.38 29.38 -34.39
CA ASN A 14 -75.78 28.40 -33.49
C ASN A 14 -75.08 27.26 -34.26
N VAL A 15 -75.61 26.87 -35.43
CA VAL A 15 -74.94 25.91 -36.32
C VAL A 15 -73.64 26.48 -36.88
N LEU A 16 -73.61 27.77 -37.25
CA LEU A 16 -72.40 28.41 -37.76
C LEU A 16 -71.28 28.48 -36.70
N ILE A 17 -71.64 28.77 -35.44
CA ILE A 17 -70.69 28.80 -34.32
C ILE A 17 -70.12 27.41 -34.05
N GLY A 18 -70.95 26.35 -34.11
CA GLY A 18 -70.49 24.97 -33.93
C GLY A 18 -69.43 24.54 -34.95
N ILE A 19 -69.62 24.88 -36.22
CA ILE A 19 -68.66 24.55 -37.30
C ILE A 19 -67.33 25.28 -37.07
N LEU A 20 -67.38 26.54 -36.63
CA LEU A 20 -66.18 27.35 -36.40
C LEU A 20 -65.35 26.82 -35.22
N VAL A 21 -66.00 26.37 -34.15
CA VAL A 21 -65.33 25.74 -33.00
C VAL A 21 -64.65 24.42 -33.39
N ILE A 22 -65.31 23.58 -34.19
CA ILE A 22 -64.73 22.31 -34.67
C ILE A 22 -63.50 22.55 -35.56
N GLY A 23 -63.54 23.61 -36.39
CA GLY A 23 -62.40 24.01 -37.22
C GLY A 23 -61.18 24.42 -36.39
N VAL A 24 -61.38 25.20 -35.32
CA VAL A 24 -60.30 25.63 -34.41
C VAL A 24 -59.72 24.45 -33.62
N ILE A 25 -60.57 23.53 -33.14
CA ILE A 25 -60.09 22.32 -32.45
C ILE A 25 -59.27 21.44 -33.40
N SER A 26 -59.70 21.30 -34.66
CA SER A 26 -58.99 20.49 -35.64
C SER A 26 -57.62 21.06 -36.00
N THR A 27 -57.48 22.39 -36.11
CA THR A 27 -56.18 23.03 -36.38
C THR A 27 -55.23 22.96 -35.18
N VAL A 28 -55.74 23.06 -33.95
CA VAL A 28 -54.95 22.85 -32.73
C VAL A 28 -54.46 21.40 -32.66
N VAL A 29 -55.32 20.41 -32.90
CA VAL A 29 -54.94 18.99 -32.91
C VAL A 29 -53.88 18.71 -33.98
N LEU A 30 -54.05 19.23 -35.20
CA LEU A 30 -53.08 19.02 -36.29
C LEU A 30 -51.71 19.65 -36.01
N ASN A 31 -51.66 20.82 -35.38
CA ASN A 31 -50.41 21.45 -34.96
C ASN A 31 -49.72 20.71 -33.80
N PHE A 32 -50.49 20.20 -32.82
CA PHE A 32 -49.93 19.37 -31.75
C PHE A 32 -49.40 18.02 -32.27
N THR A 33 -50.01 17.42 -33.30
CA THR A 33 -49.45 16.22 -33.96
C THR A 33 -48.17 16.51 -34.74
N ARG A 34 -48.00 17.70 -35.33
CA ARG A 34 -46.76 18.07 -36.06
C ARG A 34 -45.58 18.38 -35.13
N ALA A 35 -45.84 18.85 -33.90
CA ALA A 35 -44.78 19.13 -32.92
C ALA A 35 -44.10 17.85 -32.36
N LYS A 36 -44.73 16.67 -32.51
CA LYS A 36 -44.18 15.39 -32.01
C LYS A 36 -43.18 14.72 -32.97
N TYR A 37 -42.90 15.31 -34.14
CA TYR A 37 -41.92 14.79 -35.10
C TYR A 37 -40.75 15.77 -35.28
N ARG A 38 -39.82 15.76 -34.32
CA ARG A 38 -38.43 16.19 -34.51
C ARG A 38 -37.50 15.01 -34.15
N THR A 39 -36.89 14.45 -35.19
CA THR A 39 -35.66 13.62 -35.22
C THR A 39 -35.30 12.82 -33.98
N THR A 40 -35.60 11.53 -34.02
CA THR A 40 -34.74 10.47 -33.47
C THR A 40 -34.76 9.30 -34.46
N GLU A 41 -33.58 8.75 -34.73
CA GLU A 41 -33.36 7.64 -35.67
C GLU A 41 -34.09 6.37 -35.21
N SER A 42 -34.61 5.60 -36.17
CA SER A 42 -35.38 4.39 -35.95
C SER A 42 -34.54 3.13 -36.14
N ILE A 43 -34.76 2.14 -35.27
CA ILE A 43 -34.53 0.71 -35.53
C ILE A 43 -35.92 0.07 -35.61
N PRO A 44 -36.29 -0.69 -36.67
CA PRO A 44 -37.62 -1.25 -36.78
C PRO A 44 -37.71 -2.59 -36.04
N LEU A 45 -38.80 -2.78 -35.28
CA LEU A 45 -39.26 -4.11 -34.87
C LEU A 45 -40.67 -4.35 -35.40
N VAL A 46 -40.78 -5.52 -36.02
CA VAL A 46 -41.92 -6.09 -36.74
C VAL A 46 -43.11 -6.34 -35.79
N ASN A 47 -44.32 -6.21 -36.35
CA ASN A 47 -45.59 -6.62 -35.72
C ASN A 47 -45.52 -8.03 -35.10
N GLY A 48 -45.97 -8.18 -33.85
CA GLY A 48 -46.46 -9.45 -33.34
C GLY A 48 -46.09 -9.76 -31.89
N THR A 49 -47.12 -10.02 -31.09
CA THR A 49 -47.16 -10.76 -29.82
C THR A 49 -46.30 -10.21 -28.66
N ILE A 50 -46.96 -9.67 -27.64
CA ILE A 50 -46.33 -9.44 -26.34
C ILE A 50 -46.10 -10.81 -25.70
N GLU A 51 -44.89 -11.33 -25.84
CA GLU A 51 -44.34 -12.23 -24.83
C GLU A 51 -43.89 -11.36 -23.66
N TYR A 52 -44.59 -11.44 -22.52
CA TYR A 52 -44.10 -10.82 -21.30
C TYR A 52 -43.01 -11.71 -20.71
N THR A 53 -41.82 -11.16 -20.56
CA THR A 53 -40.77 -11.72 -19.72
C THR A 53 -40.95 -11.22 -18.27
N PRO A 54 -40.65 -12.01 -17.23
CA PRO A 54 -40.76 -11.53 -15.86
C PRO A 54 -39.77 -10.38 -15.63
N TYR A 55 -40.27 -9.28 -15.05
CA TYR A 55 -39.54 -8.19 -14.39
C TYR A 55 -38.42 -7.51 -15.19
N ASP A 56 -38.71 -6.36 -15.80
CA ASP A 56 -37.69 -5.45 -16.32
C ASP A 56 -36.79 -4.95 -15.16
N LEU A 57 -35.57 -5.48 -15.05
CA LEU A 57 -34.50 -4.97 -14.19
C LEU A 57 -33.75 -3.85 -14.92
N LYS A 58 -33.62 -2.68 -14.28
CA LYS A 58 -32.73 -1.62 -14.75
C LYS A 58 -31.66 -1.35 -13.70
N MET A 59 -30.40 -1.64 -14.04
CA MET A 59 -29.26 -1.15 -13.29
C MET A 59 -29.16 0.36 -13.51
N VAL A 60 -29.40 1.15 -12.47
CA VAL A 60 -29.55 2.61 -12.62
C VAL A 60 -28.22 3.33 -12.47
N ALA A 61 -27.41 2.94 -11.47
CA ALA A 61 -26.08 3.46 -11.28
C ALA A 61 -25.21 2.47 -10.50
N MET A 62 -23.93 2.45 -10.83
CA MET A 62 -22.89 1.81 -10.04
C MET A 62 -21.91 2.88 -9.58
N TYR A 63 -21.38 2.73 -8.38
CA TYR A 63 -20.39 3.64 -7.81
C TYR A 63 -19.21 2.87 -7.23
N GLN A 64 -17.99 3.39 -7.40
CA GLN A 64 -16.79 2.86 -6.76
C GLN A 64 -16.15 3.91 -5.86
N ALA A 65 -15.59 3.48 -4.73
CA ALA A 65 -14.81 4.36 -3.87
C ALA A 65 -13.45 4.72 -4.52
N ASN A 66 -13.08 6.00 -4.48
CA ASN A 66 -11.76 6.50 -4.86
C ASN A 66 -10.79 6.49 -3.66
N GLU A 67 -9.54 6.91 -3.87
CA GLU A 67 -8.49 6.88 -2.83
C GLU A 67 -8.78 7.75 -1.60
N ASN A 68 -9.72 8.71 -1.72
CA ASN A 68 -10.13 9.59 -0.64
C ASN A 68 -11.39 9.07 0.09
N GLY A 69 -11.95 7.93 -0.32
CA GLY A 69 -13.18 7.36 0.23
C GLY A 69 -14.47 7.97 -0.33
N GLU A 70 -14.40 8.77 -1.39
CA GLU A 70 -15.55 9.32 -2.09
C GLU A 70 -16.01 8.38 -3.22
N TYR A 71 -17.31 8.40 -3.55
CA TYR A 71 -17.87 7.49 -4.57
C TYR A 71 -18.03 8.17 -5.93
N GLU A 72 -17.48 7.54 -6.96
CA GLU A 72 -17.56 7.99 -8.35
C GLU A 72 -18.42 7.02 -9.18
N ASN A 73 -19.17 7.55 -10.15
CA ASN A 73 -20.04 6.74 -11.00
C ASN A 73 -19.23 5.91 -12.01
N ILE A 74 -19.56 4.62 -12.12
CA ILE A 74 -18.88 3.67 -13.02
C ILE A 74 -19.87 3.04 -14.00
N LYS A 75 -19.35 2.63 -15.16
CA LYS A 75 -20.12 2.00 -16.24
C LYS A 75 -19.97 0.48 -16.29
N THR A 76 -19.00 -0.07 -15.56
CA THR A 76 -18.67 -1.50 -15.51
C THR A 76 -18.55 -1.94 -14.07
N VAL A 77 -19.03 -3.14 -13.75
CA VAL A 77 -18.79 -3.77 -12.45
C VAL A 77 -17.27 -3.92 -12.27
N PRO A 78 -16.68 -3.50 -11.14
CA PRO A 78 -15.27 -3.72 -10.87
C PRO A 78 -14.97 -5.22 -10.91
N SER A 79 -13.87 -5.62 -11.54
CA SER A 79 -13.52 -7.04 -11.66
C SER A 79 -12.58 -7.51 -10.56
N GLU A 80 -11.79 -6.61 -9.96
CA GLU A 80 -10.78 -6.91 -8.94
C GLU A 80 -10.58 -5.72 -7.99
N GLY A 81 -10.16 -5.99 -6.75
CA GLY A 81 -9.77 -4.96 -5.77
C GLY A 81 -10.94 -4.23 -5.09
N TYR A 82 -12.18 -4.64 -5.34
CA TYR A 82 -13.39 -4.06 -4.76
C TYR A 82 -14.38 -5.16 -4.34
N ASP A 83 -15.16 -4.88 -3.29
CA ASP A 83 -16.27 -5.71 -2.80
C ASP A 83 -17.56 -4.88 -2.70
N LEU A 84 -18.72 -5.53 -2.76
CA LEU A 84 -20.01 -4.86 -2.72
C LEU A 84 -20.34 -4.35 -1.31
N ASN A 85 -20.55 -3.05 -1.16
CA ASN A 85 -21.03 -2.46 0.07
C ASN A 85 -22.53 -2.79 0.25
N GLN A 86 -22.82 -3.86 0.98
CA GLN A 86 -24.18 -4.34 1.22
C GLN A 86 -25.05 -3.35 2.01
N ARG A 87 -24.44 -2.42 2.76
CA ARG A 87 -25.16 -1.43 3.56
C ARG A 87 -25.57 -0.21 2.76
N MET A 88 -24.72 0.24 1.82
CA MET A 88 -25.01 1.39 0.96
C MET A 88 -25.76 1.00 -0.31
N SER A 89 -25.59 -0.24 -0.79
CA SER A 89 -26.30 -0.75 -1.96
C SER A 89 -27.76 -1.03 -1.63
N TYR A 90 -28.66 -0.68 -2.54
CA TYR A 90 -30.10 -0.90 -2.37
C TYR A 90 -30.82 -0.97 -3.72
N CYS A 91 -32.04 -1.48 -3.68
CA CYS A 91 -32.99 -1.38 -4.79
C CYS A 91 -34.25 -0.62 -4.37
N GLU A 92 -34.96 -0.05 -5.34
CA GLU A 92 -36.19 0.71 -5.13
C GLU A 92 -37.21 0.46 -6.25
N ILE A 93 -38.48 0.71 -5.93
CA ILE A 93 -39.61 0.75 -6.87
C ILE A 93 -40.38 2.05 -6.57
N GLU A 94 -40.66 2.86 -7.60
CA GLU A 94 -41.37 4.14 -7.44
C GLU A 94 -40.81 5.00 -6.28
N GLU A 95 -39.48 5.10 -6.19
CA GLU A 95 -38.74 5.87 -5.17
C GLU A 95 -38.84 5.32 -3.73
N THR A 96 -39.37 4.11 -3.56
CA THR A 96 -39.44 3.41 -2.27
C THR A 96 -38.41 2.28 -2.21
N LYS A 97 -37.52 2.32 -1.22
CA LYS A 97 -36.52 1.26 -1.00
C LYS A 97 -37.19 -0.07 -0.64
N ILE A 98 -36.68 -1.16 -1.20
CA ILE A 98 -37.15 -2.53 -0.93
C ILE A 98 -36.05 -3.34 -0.25
N SER A 99 -36.42 -4.06 0.81
CA SER A 99 -35.50 -4.83 1.67
C SER A 99 -35.32 -6.29 1.24
N ASP A 100 -36.23 -6.81 0.41
CA ASP A 100 -36.36 -8.25 0.19
C ASP A 100 -35.55 -8.76 -1.01
N ILE A 101 -34.78 -7.86 -1.65
CA ILE A 101 -33.86 -8.18 -2.75
C ILE A 101 -32.48 -8.49 -2.17
N ASN A 102 -31.94 -9.64 -2.54
CA ASN A 102 -30.58 -10.03 -2.19
C ASN A 102 -29.63 -9.60 -3.31
N LEU A 103 -28.58 -8.87 -2.95
CA LEU A 103 -27.51 -8.43 -3.84
C LEU A 103 -26.21 -9.12 -3.44
N GLU A 104 -25.62 -9.89 -4.35
CA GLU A 104 -24.36 -10.60 -4.16
C GLU A 104 -23.34 -10.18 -5.24
N TYR A 105 -22.06 -10.13 -4.86
CA TYR A 105 -20.94 -9.90 -5.76
C TYR A 105 -19.97 -11.07 -5.68
N ILE A 106 -19.75 -11.75 -6.81
CA ILE A 106 -18.93 -12.96 -6.90
C ILE A 106 -18.14 -12.88 -8.20
N ASP A 107 -16.80 -12.90 -8.11
CA ASP A 107 -15.88 -12.96 -9.26
C ASP A 107 -16.17 -11.94 -10.38
N GLY A 108 -16.28 -10.65 -10.02
CA GLY A 108 -16.54 -9.58 -10.99
C GLY A 108 -17.97 -9.56 -11.54
N LYS A 109 -18.89 -10.35 -10.96
CA LYS A 109 -20.28 -10.45 -11.39
C LYS A 109 -21.22 -10.11 -10.25
N ILE A 110 -22.34 -9.49 -10.59
CA ILE A 110 -23.43 -9.21 -9.65
C ILE A 110 -24.54 -10.22 -9.85
N ARG A 111 -24.98 -10.83 -8.76
CA ARG A 111 -26.16 -11.67 -8.68
C ARG A 111 -27.24 -10.93 -7.90
N ILE A 112 -28.44 -10.90 -8.45
CA ILE A 112 -29.62 -10.28 -7.84
C ILE A 112 -30.70 -11.33 -7.74
N ASP A 113 -31.06 -11.70 -6.51
CA ASP A 113 -32.11 -12.68 -6.23
C ASP A 113 -33.36 -11.98 -5.68
N ASN A 114 -34.51 -12.66 -5.77
CA ASN A 114 -35.82 -12.20 -5.30
C ASN A 114 -36.38 -10.94 -6.01
N LEU A 115 -36.10 -10.79 -7.31
CA LEU A 115 -36.80 -9.82 -8.16
C LEU A 115 -38.23 -10.29 -8.42
N THR A 116 -39.21 -9.71 -7.73
CA THR A 116 -40.64 -10.09 -7.83
C THR A 116 -41.53 -9.02 -8.45
N THR A 117 -40.97 -7.85 -8.81
CA THR A 117 -41.74 -6.71 -9.33
C THR A 117 -40.99 -6.00 -10.46
N SER A 118 -41.72 -5.65 -11.53
CA SER A 118 -41.18 -4.98 -12.71
C SER A 118 -40.89 -3.50 -12.43
N GLY A 119 -39.85 -2.95 -13.06
CA GLY A 119 -39.48 -1.54 -12.87
C GLY A 119 -38.59 -1.30 -11.64
N THR A 120 -38.05 -2.37 -11.06
CA THR A 120 -37.07 -2.31 -9.98
C THR A 120 -35.78 -1.65 -10.46
N LYS A 121 -35.29 -0.68 -9.69
CA LYS A 121 -34.07 0.08 -9.90
C LYS A 121 -33.06 -0.24 -8.81
N CYS A 122 -31.85 -0.66 -9.16
CA CYS A 122 -30.80 -0.95 -8.17
C CYS A 122 -29.62 0.02 -8.30
N TYR A 123 -29.07 0.40 -7.14
CA TYR A 123 -27.90 1.25 -6.97
C TYR A 123 -26.84 0.44 -6.21
N LEU A 124 -25.70 0.22 -6.84
CA LEU A 124 -24.62 -0.59 -6.26
C LEU A 124 -23.43 0.29 -5.90
N TYR A 125 -22.90 0.08 -4.71
CA TYR A 125 -21.72 0.75 -4.19
C TYR A 125 -20.65 -0.29 -3.93
N PHE A 126 -19.45 -0.08 -4.47
CA PHE A 126 -18.31 -0.96 -4.32
C PHE A 126 -17.26 -0.30 -3.44
N ASP A 127 -16.93 -0.95 -2.33
CA ASP A 127 -15.84 -0.57 -1.44
C ASP A 127 -14.54 -1.20 -1.95
N LYS A 128 -13.42 -0.52 -1.76
CA LYS A 128 -12.12 -1.11 -2.06
C LYS A 128 -11.88 -2.27 -1.07
N ILE A 129 -11.46 -3.43 -1.55
CA ILE A 129 -11.06 -4.54 -0.67
C ILE A 129 -9.88 -4.07 0.17
N ASN A 130 -10.03 -4.11 1.49
CA ASN A 130 -8.97 -3.73 2.40
C ASN A 130 -7.97 -4.91 2.54
N ASN A 131 -6.96 -4.91 1.67
CA ASN A 131 -5.90 -5.92 1.67
C ASN A 131 -4.86 -5.72 2.79
N PHE A 132 -5.06 -4.77 3.70
CA PHE A 132 -4.08 -4.35 4.71
C PHE A 132 -4.58 -4.59 6.13
N LEU A 133 -5.13 -5.79 6.38
CA LEU A 133 -5.64 -6.21 7.70
C LEU A 133 -4.64 -5.94 8.83
N ALA A 134 -3.37 -6.25 8.59
CA ALA A 134 -2.28 -6.01 9.53
C ALA A 134 -2.11 -4.52 9.88
N GLN A 135 -2.09 -3.65 8.86
CA GLN A 135 -1.98 -2.21 9.04
C GLN A 135 -3.16 -1.66 9.84
N GLU A 136 -4.39 -2.00 9.45
CA GLU A 136 -5.60 -1.55 10.15
C GLU A 136 -5.60 -1.98 11.61
N TYR A 137 -5.19 -3.22 11.88
CA TYR A 137 -5.10 -3.74 13.22
C TYR A 137 -4.13 -2.93 14.09
N ILE A 138 -2.92 -2.66 13.58
CA ILE A 138 -1.90 -1.87 14.29
C ILE A 138 -2.37 -0.43 14.51
N LEU A 139 -2.90 0.23 13.46
CA LEU A 139 -3.35 1.63 13.53
C LEU A 139 -4.58 1.82 14.43
N ARG A 140 -5.37 0.77 14.68
CA ARG A 140 -6.45 0.80 15.67
C ARG A 140 -5.93 0.76 17.11
N LEU A 141 -4.77 0.14 17.33
CA LEU A 141 -4.19 -0.06 18.66
C LEU A 141 -3.14 0.99 19.04
N THR A 142 -2.56 1.68 18.05
CA THR A 142 -1.46 2.63 18.24
C THR A 142 -1.79 3.97 17.60
N GLU A 143 -1.76 5.04 18.38
CA GLU A 143 -1.92 6.40 17.86
C GLU A 143 -0.69 6.80 17.03
N VAL A 144 -0.93 7.52 15.93
CA VAL A 144 0.14 8.09 15.11
C VAL A 144 0.50 9.46 15.67
N GLU A 145 1.77 9.59 16.04
CA GLU A 145 2.34 10.81 16.61
C GLU A 145 2.27 11.99 15.63
N LYS A 146 2.18 13.21 16.20
CA LYS A 146 1.95 14.45 15.43
C LYS A 146 3.13 15.40 15.43
N ASP A 147 4.05 15.24 16.36
CA ASP A 147 5.34 15.93 16.39
C ASP A 147 6.21 15.50 15.20
N ILE A 148 7.20 16.35 14.90
CA ILE A 148 8.11 16.15 13.76
C ILE A 148 9.47 15.75 14.33
N PRO A 149 9.95 14.52 14.08
CA PRO A 149 11.26 14.07 14.53
C PRO A 149 12.42 14.93 14.02
N ASP A 150 13.39 15.22 14.89
CA ASP A 150 14.69 15.79 14.50
C ASP A 150 15.72 14.68 14.29
N PHE A 151 15.98 14.32 13.03
CA PHE A 151 16.95 13.27 12.69
C PHE A 151 18.42 13.65 12.98
N SER A 152 18.69 14.87 13.47
CA SER A 152 20.01 15.24 14.01
C SER A 152 20.22 14.77 15.46
N GLN A 153 19.19 14.26 16.11
CA GLN A 153 19.21 13.78 17.49
C GLN A 153 18.98 12.27 17.58
N THR A 154 19.48 11.66 18.65
CA THR A 154 19.04 10.33 19.07
C THR A 154 17.65 10.43 19.70
N SER A 155 16.81 9.41 19.53
CA SER A 155 15.47 9.36 20.13
C SER A 155 15.31 8.24 21.15
N CYS A 156 14.82 8.58 22.34
CA CYS A 156 14.33 7.67 23.37
C CYS A 156 13.55 8.45 24.45
N SER A 157 12.89 7.74 25.37
CA SER A 157 12.01 8.33 26.37
C SER A 157 12.76 9.14 27.43
N SER A 158 14.05 8.85 27.65
CA SER A 158 14.89 9.59 28.59
C SER A 158 16.38 9.38 28.28
N GLY A 159 17.18 10.46 28.33
CA GLY A 159 18.64 10.39 28.17
C GLY A 159 19.14 10.49 26.72
N CYS A 160 18.26 10.74 25.76
CA CYS A 160 18.60 11.00 24.35
C CYS A 160 18.52 12.48 23.99
N GLY A 161 18.91 12.82 22.76
CA GLY A 161 18.85 14.19 22.25
C GLY A 161 17.42 14.71 22.08
N GLU A 162 16.45 13.82 21.85
CA GLU A 162 15.03 14.15 21.81
C GLU A 162 14.14 13.00 22.33
N ASN A 163 12.88 13.32 22.65
CA ASN A 163 11.88 12.40 23.17
C ASN A 163 10.76 12.11 22.15
N THR A 164 11.12 11.89 20.88
CA THR A 164 10.17 11.56 19.79
C THR A 164 10.01 10.04 19.68
N VAL A 165 9.18 9.46 20.55
CA VAL A 165 9.03 8.01 20.72
C VAL A 165 7.61 7.59 20.38
N GLY A 166 7.45 6.68 19.42
CA GLY A 166 6.12 6.24 19.00
C GLY A 166 6.05 5.78 17.55
N LEU A 167 4.84 5.80 17.01
CA LEU A 167 4.54 5.48 15.61
C LEU A 167 4.37 6.78 14.82
N TYR A 168 5.21 6.99 13.82
CA TYR A 168 5.20 8.18 12.97
C TYR A 168 4.81 7.81 11.55
N LYS A 169 4.48 8.80 10.71
CA LYS A 169 4.15 8.61 9.30
C LYS A 169 5.15 9.32 8.38
N ASN A 170 5.37 8.75 7.20
CA ASN A 170 6.13 9.36 6.11
C ASN A 170 5.63 8.80 4.76
N GLU A 171 6.42 8.95 3.70
CA GLU A 171 6.18 8.35 2.40
C GLU A 171 7.36 7.46 1.95
N ASP A 172 7.05 6.36 1.27
CA ASP A 172 8.01 5.52 0.55
C ASP A 172 7.68 5.49 -0.95
N ASP A 173 8.22 4.50 -1.68
CA ASP A 173 7.97 4.31 -3.12
C ASP A 173 6.52 3.95 -3.48
N TYR A 174 5.74 3.44 -2.51
CA TYR A 174 4.40 2.87 -2.71
C TYR A 174 3.31 3.74 -2.09
N GLY A 175 3.67 4.68 -1.22
CA GLY A 175 2.75 5.66 -0.67
C GLY A 175 3.03 5.94 0.79
N LYS A 176 1.97 6.07 1.58
CA LYS A 176 2.05 6.42 3.00
C LYS A 176 2.58 5.24 3.81
N THR A 177 3.68 5.44 4.52
CA THR A 177 4.30 4.45 5.41
C THR A 177 4.22 4.89 6.86
N TYR A 178 4.13 3.95 7.79
CA TYR A 178 4.10 4.19 9.24
C TYR A 178 5.28 3.50 9.90
N TYR A 179 6.13 4.22 10.62
CA TYR A 179 7.39 3.68 11.15
C TYR A 179 7.51 3.90 12.66
N TYR A 180 8.12 2.93 13.36
CA TYR A 180 8.39 3.03 14.78
C TYR A 180 9.72 3.77 15.04
N ARG A 181 9.73 4.64 16.05
CA ARG A 181 10.89 5.44 16.47
C ARG A 181 11.10 5.39 17.98
N GLY A 182 12.36 5.30 18.40
CA GLY A 182 12.79 5.40 19.79
C GLY A 182 12.72 4.07 20.53
N ASP A 183 12.53 4.14 21.85
CA ASP A 183 12.44 2.99 22.75
C ASP A 183 11.00 2.50 22.92
N VAL A 184 10.28 2.33 21.81
CA VAL A 184 8.90 1.81 21.77
C VAL A 184 8.80 0.40 22.35
N ASN A 185 7.67 0.11 23.00
CA ASN A 185 7.41 -1.16 23.67
C ASN A 185 6.25 -1.97 23.05
N ASN A 186 5.66 -1.49 21.97
CA ASN A 186 4.46 -2.01 21.32
C ASN A 186 4.68 -2.42 19.85
N ASN A 187 5.92 -2.79 19.49
CA ASN A 187 6.31 -3.20 18.13
C ASN A 187 6.89 -4.62 18.06
N TYR A 188 6.53 -5.49 19.01
CA TYR A 188 6.97 -6.90 19.03
C TYR A 188 6.02 -7.76 18.19
N VAL A 189 6.58 -8.66 17.39
CA VAL A 189 5.86 -9.70 16.63
C VAL A 189 6.46 -11.06 16.98
N TYR A 190 5.61 -12.07 17.15
CA TYR A 190 6.02 -13.46 17.22
C TYR A 190 5.50 -14.21 16.00
N PHE A 191 6.41 -14.74 15.20
CA PHE A 191 6.10 -15.37 13.91
C PHE A 191 7.16 -16.42 13.56
N ALA A 192 6.71 -17.57 13.07
CA ALA A 192 7.58 -18.68 12.65
C ALA A 192 8.59 -19.13 13.73
N GLY A 193 8.20 -19.07 15.01
CA GLY A 193 9.06 -19.48 16.13
C GLY A 193 10.10 -18.44 16.58
N TYR A 194 10.07 -17.23 16.02
CA TYR A 194 11.02 -16.16 16.36
C TYR A 194 10.32 -14.87 16.79
N TYR A 195 11.03 -14.07 17.56
CA TYR A 195 10.66 -12.70 17.88
C TYR A 195 11.22 -11.75 16.84
N TRP A 196 10.41 -10.77 16.46
CA TRP A 196 10.74 -9.72 15.52
C TRP A 196 10.32 -8.36 16.06
N ARG A 197 10.95 -7.30 15.54
CA ARG A 197 10.51 -5.91 15.75
C ARG A 197 9.96 -5.34 14.46
N ILE A 198 8.81 -4.67 14.54
CA ILE A 198 8.28 -3.90 13.41
C ILE A 198 9.17 -2.67 13.22
N ILE A 199 9.77 -2.53 12.05
CA ILE A 199 10.45 -1.31 11.61
C ILE A 199 9.38 -0.33 11.14
N ARG A 200 8.55 -0.78 10.19
CA ARG A 200 7.49 0.01 9.57
C ARG A 200 6.41 -0.84 8.92
N VAL A 201 5.24 -0.24 8.75
CA VAL A 201 4.24 -0.62 7.74
C VAL A 201 4.58 0.12 6.46
N ASN A 202 4.91 -0.61 5.40
CA ASN A 202 5.26 -0.06 4.09
C ASN A 202 4.03 0.57 3.41
N GLY A 203 4.25 1.42 2.41
CA GLY A 203 3.16 2.04 1.64
C GLY A 203 2.29 1.07 0.84
N ASP A 204 2.80 -0.13 0.57
CA ASP A 204 2.06 -1.26 -0.01
C ASP A 204 1.36 -2.13 1.05
N GLY A 205 1.32 -1.66 2.31
CA GLY A 205 0.68 -2.31 3.46
C GLY A 205 1.42 -3.52 4.03
N THR A 206 2.56 -3.93 3.45
CA THR A 206 3.38 -5.01 4.03
C THR A 206 4.05 -4.57 5.33
N LEU A 207 4.23 -5.49 6.27
CA LEU A 207 4.90 -5.22 7.55
C LEU A 207 6.38 -5.54 7.45
N ARG A 208 7.25 -4.54 7.49
CA ARG A 208 8.70 -4.73 7.51
C ARG A 208 9.19 -5.04 8.92
N LEU A 209 9.72 -6.25 9.10
CA LEU A 209 10.13 -6.80 10.38
C LEU A 209 11.64 -7.07 10.41
N ILE A 210 12.28 -6.83 11.54
CA ILE A 210 13.68 -7.20 11.77
C ILE A 210 13.79 -8.23 12.89
N TYR A 211 14.65 -9.22 12.67
CA TYR A 211 14.87 -10.33 13.59
C TYR A 211 15.31 -9.83 14.96
N ASP A 212 14.71 -10.39 16.02
CA ASP A 212 15.00 -10.02 17.40
C ASP A 212 15.24 -11.19 18.34
N GLY A 213 15.40 -12.40 17.80
CA GLY A 213 15.88 -13.57 18.55
C GLY A 213 14.86 -14.67 18.74
N THR A 214 15.28 -15.70 19.48
CA THR A 214 14.43 -16.83 19.89
C THR A 214 13.68 -16.55 21.19
N THR A 215 14.07 -15.51 21.91
CA THR A 215 13.40 -15.01 23.10
C THR A 215 13.04 -13.53 22.98
N ALA A 216 12.09 -13.05 23.80
CA ALA A 216 11.69 -11.65 23.78
C ALA A 216 12.71 -10.79 24.55
N HIS A 217 13.23 -9.75 23.91
CA HIS A 217 14.25 -8.87 24.49
C HIS A 217 13.74 -7.47 24.76
N THR A 218 13.97 -6.95 25.97
CA THR A 218 13.66 -5.55 26.27
C THR A 218 14.60 -4.60 25.54
N ASN A 219 14.13 -3.38 25.28
CA ASN A 219 14.98 -2.28 24.84
C ASN A 219 16.17 -2.09 25.80
N GLY A 220 17.36 -1.79 25.28
CA GLY A 220 18.58 -1.75 26.09
C GLY A 220 19.29 -3.08 26.31
N ASP A 221 18.67 -4.22 25.98
CA ASP A 221 19.29 -5.52 26.20
C ASP A 221 20.41 -5.83 25.19
N ASN A 222 21.53 -6.32 25.72
CA ASN A 222 22.70 -6.77 24.96
C ASN A 222 22.69 -8.30 24.92
N SER A 223 22.20 -8.85 23.82
CA SER A 223 22.05 -10.30 23.65
C SER A 223 22.46 -10.73 22.26
N ILE A 224 23.27 -11.79 22.21
CA ILE A 224 23.68 -12.42 20.96
C ILE A 224 22.52 -13.11 20.26
N ASP A 225 21.46 -13.48 20.99
CA ASP A 225 20.24 -14.08 20.44
C ASP A 225 19.55 -13.13 19.44
N ARG A 226 19.79 -11.81 19.52
CA ARG A 226 19.14 -10.80 18.67
C ARG A 226 19.76 -10.65 17.28
N VAL A 227 20.78 -11.46 16.97
CA VAL A 227 21.51 -11.51 15.69
C VAL A 227 21.85 -12.97 15.36
N LEU A 228 22.18 -13.27 14.11
CA LEU A 228 22.59 -14.61 13.67
C LEU A 228 24.12 -14.78 13.80
N MET A 229 24.74 -15.61 12.95
CA MET A 229 26.19 -15.75 12.88
C MET A 229 26.89 -14.50 12.34
N LYS A 230 28.21 -14.44 12.49
CA LYS A 230 29.03 -13.46 11.78
C LYS A 230 29.18 -13.82 10.32
N SER A 231 29.30 -12.82 9.46
CA SER A 231 29.57 -13.00 8.04
C SER A 231 30.36 -11.82 7.51
N GLN A 232 31.16 -12.08 6.47
CA GLN A 232 31.61 -11.02 5.57
C GLN A 232 30.40 -10.49 4.80
N TYR A 233 30.41 -9.21 4.44
CA TYR A 233 29.42 -8.72 3.48
C TYR A 233 29.66 -9.36 2.11
N ASN A 234 30.92 -9.36 1.67
CA ASN A 234 31.37 -10.07 0.48
C ASN A 234 32.77 -10.65 0.71
N TYR A 235 33.04 -11.83 0.17
CA TYR A 235 34.34 -12.50 0.30
C TYR A 235 35.47 -11.73 -0.40
N VAL A 236 35.15 -11.03 -1.50
CA VAL A 236 36.09 -10.20 -2.25
C VAL A 236 35.70 -8.73 -2.11
N GLY A 237 36.71 -7.85 -2.00
CA GLY A 237 36.50 -6.42 -1.80
C GLY A 237 37.56 -5.54 -2.45
N ASN A 238 38.06 -5.92 -3.63
CA ASN A 238 39.03 -5.13 -4.41
C ASN A 238 38.39 -4.33 -5.56
N GLY A 239 37.09 -4.05 -5.46
CA GLY A 239 36.30 -3.37 -6.48
C GLY A 239 35.07 -2.69 -5.89
N SER A 240 34.65 -1.55 -6.45
CA SER A 240 33.53 -0.76 -5.94
C SER A 240 32.17 -1.45 -6.13
N TYR A 241 32.07 -2.40 -7.07
CA TYR A 241 30.85 -3.16 -7.33
C TYR A 241 30.51 -4.18 -6.24
N TYR A 242 31.46 -4.55 -5.37
CA TYR A 242 31.23 -5.57 -4.32
C TYR A 242 30.34 -5.10 -3.14
N VAL A 243 29.96 -3.83 -3.09
CA VAL A 243 28.93 -3.34 -2.15
C VAL A 243 27.51 -3.81 -2.48
N GLY A 244 27.33 -4.36 -3.69
CA GLY A 244 26.05 -4.86 -4.16
C GLY A 244 25.56 -6.06 -3.34
N PHE A 245 24.26 -6.10 -3.04
CA PHE A 245 23.61 -7.31 -2.54
C PHE A 245 23.68 -8.43 -3.58
N THR A 246 23.57 -8.07 -4.87
CA THR A 246 24.20 -8.77 -6.00
C THR A 246 25.14 -7.84 -6.77
N TYR A 247 26.14 -8.38 -7.45
CA TYR A 247 27.15 -7.62 -8.18
C TYR A 247 27.53 -8.26 -9.51
N GLU A 248 28.10 -7.45 -10.41
CA GLU A 248 28.70 -7.90 -11.68
C GLU A 248 30.05 -7.17 -11.82
N PRO A 249 31.15 -7.87 -12.14
CA PRO A 249 32.46 -7.23 -12.23
C PRO A 249 32.50 -6.05 -13.22
N ASN A 250 33.16 -4.97 -12.81
CA ASN A 250 33.43 -3.75 -13.59
C ASN A 250 32.22 -2.86 -13.92
N ILE A 251 31.04 -3.14 -13.37
CA ILE A 251 29.87 -2.27 -13.52
C ILE A 251 29.21 -2.01 -12.15
N GLN A 252 28.59 -0.83 -11.99
CA GLN A 252 27.98 -0.45 -10.72
C GLN A 252 26.81 -1.36 -10.32
N ARG A 253 26.06 -1.84 -11.31
CA ARG A 253 24.84 -2.64 -11.15
C ARG A 253 24.82 -3.73 -12.22
N PRO A 254 24.44 -4.97 -11.89
CA PRO A 254 24.23 -6.02 -12.88
C PRO A 254 23.35 -5.55 -14.04
N THR A 255 23.69 -5.96 -15.25
CA THR A 255 22.92 -5.62 -16.46
C THR A 255 21.76 -6.58 -16.71
N SER A 256 21.85 -7.79 -16.15
CA SER A 256 20.84 -8.83 -16.25
C SER A 256 20.90 -9.77 -15.04
N SER A 257 19.83 -10.53 -14.80
CA SER A 257 19.82 -11.59 -13.79
C SER A 257 20.80 -12.73 -14.07
N ASN A 258 21.19 -12.94 -15.33
CA ASN A 258 22.12 -14.02 -15.70
C ASN A 258 23.59 -13.71 -15.36
N SER A 259 23.92 -12.43 -15.19
CA SER A 259 25.27 -11.95 -14.91
C SER A 259 25.46 -11.53 -13.45
N GLU A 260 24.40 -11.58 -12.64
CA GLU A 260 24.45 -11.20 -11.24
C GLU A 260 25.06 -12.31 -10.38
N ILE A 261 25.97 -11.91 -9.50
CA ILE A 261 26.61 -12.78 -8.51
C ILE A 261 26.10 -12.34 -7.14
N SER A 262 25.57 -13.27 -6.36
CA SER A 262 25.14 -12.98 -4.99
C SER A 262 26.34 -12.63 -4.11
N ALA A 263 26.21 -11.59 -3.29
CA ALA A 263 27.18 -11.34 -2.23
C ALA A 263 27.17 -12.49 -1.21
N THR A 264 28.28 -12.65 -0.49
CA THR A 264 28.40 -13.67 0.57
C THR A 264 27.27 -13.53 1.59
N ILE A 265 26.98 -12.31 2.03
CA ILE A 265 25.91 -12.03 2.99
C ILE A 265 24.52 -12.42 2.49
N LYS A 266 24.25 -12.22 1.19
CA LYS A 266 22.98 -12.59 0.56
C LYS A 266 22.83 -14.10 0.56
N THR A 267 23.89 -14.82 0.18
CA THR A 267 23.90 -16.29 0.20
C THR A 267 23.61 -16.82 1.60
N THR A 268 24.28 -16.28 2.63
CA THR A 268 24.03 -16.67 4.03
C THR A 268 22.59 -16.39 4.49
N LEU A 269 22.00 -15.27 4.08
CA LEU A 269 20.60 -14.94 4.37
C LEU A 269 19.63 -15.89 3.66
N ASP A 270 19.85 -16.16 2.37
CA ASP A 270 19.02 -17.05 1.56
C ASP A 270 19.03 -18.48 2.13
N ASP A 271 20.20 -18.97 2.54
CA ASP A 271 20.35 -20.29 3.17
C ASP A 271 19.61 -20.34 4.52
N TRP A 272 19.78 -19.33 5.37
CA TRP A 272 19.06 -19.26 6.64
C TRP A 272 17.53 -19.19 6.43
N TYR A 273 17.06 -18.40 5.46
CA TYR A 273 15.65 -18.32 5.13
C TYR A 273 15.10 -19.68 4.68
N LYS A 274 15.83 -20.38 3.80
CA LYS A 274 15.42 -21.69 3.30
C LYS A 274 15.26 -22.72 4.42
N GLU A 275 16.17 -22.69 5.39
CA GLU A 275 16.17 -23.61 6.53
C GLU A 275 15.07 -23.30 7.56
N ASN A 276 14.76 -22.02 7.78
CA ASN A 276 13.96 -21.60 8.94
C ASN A 276 12.57 -21.04 8.57
N LEU A 277 12.39 -20.48 7.37
CA LEU A 277 11.18 -19.72 6.99
C LEU A 277 10.48 -20.21 5.72
N SER A 278 11.03 -21.20 5.00
CA SER A 278 10.47 -21.67 3.72
C SER A 278 9.04 -22.21 3.80
N ASN A 279 8.64 -22.77 4.95
CA ASN A 279 7.26 -23.23 5.20
C ASN A 279 6.26 -22.08 5.39
N PHE A 280 6.74 -20.84 5.51
CA PHE A 280 5.93 -19.65 5.77
C PHE A 280 5.91 -18.67 4.59
N ASN A 281 6.32 -19.10 3.39
CA ASN A 281 6.32 -18.28 2.17
C ASN A 281 4.95 -17.64 1.87
N ASP A 282 3.85 -18.27 2.28
CA ASP A 282 2.50 -17.74 2.06
C ASP A 282 2.22 -16.47 2.88
N TYR A 283 2.98 -16.21 3.93
CA TYR A 283 2.84 -15.03 4.80
C TYR A 283 3.88 -13.95 4.50
N ILE A 284 4.96 -14.29 3.80
CA ILE A 284 6.10 -13.41 3.55
C ILE A 284 6.00 -12.83 2.14
N SER A 285 6.14 -11.51 2.03
CA SER A 285 6.21 -10.80 0.77
C SER A 285 7.66 -10.65 0.31
N ASP A 286 7.87 -10.73 -0.99
CA ASP A 286 9.13 -10.37 -1.64
C ASP A 286 9.25 -8.86 -1.91
N THR A 287 8.41 -8.03 -1.26
CA THR A 287 8.41 -6.56 -1.37
C THR A 287 9.82 -5.99 -1.20
N GLY A 288 10.19 -5.12 -2.15
CA GLY A 288 11.54 -4.65 -2.44
C GLY A 288 12.44 -4.21 -1.26
N PHE A 289 13.70 -4.67 -1.29
CA PHE A 289 14.81 -4.20 -0.45
C PHE A 289 15.72 -3.27 -1.26
N CYS A 290 16.00 -2.06 -0.74
CA CYS A 290 16.80 -1.07 -1.45
C CYS A 290 18.27 -1.10 -1.01
N ASN A 291 19.16 -1.51 -1.90
CA ASN A 291 20.61 -1.47 -1.65
C ASN A 291 21.21 -0.06 -1.83
N ASP A 292 20.50 0.83 -2.54
CA ASP A 292 20.85 2.23 -2.79
C ASP A 292 22.33 2.47 -3.13
N ARG A 293 22.74 2.05 -4.33
CA ARG A 293 24.11 2.25 -4.83
C ARG A 293 24.28 3.58 -5.56
N GLU A 294 23.34 4.52 -5.42
CA GLU A 294 23.49 5.88 -5.95
C GLU A 294 24.72 6.56 -5.33
N THR A 295 25.46 7.30 -6.14
CA THR A 295 26.60 8.08 -5.67
C THR A 295 26.13 9.40 -5.07
N ASP A 296 26.99 10.05 -4.29
CA ASP A 296 26.73 11.38 -3.70
C ASP A 296 26.64 12.55 -4.70
N GLY A 297 26.43 12.27 -5.98
CA GLY A 297 26.51 13.24 -7.09
C GLY A 297 27.81 13.15 -7.89
N THR A 298 28.80 12.37 -7.43
CA THR A 298 30.00 12.04 -8.21
C THR A 298 29.75 10.94 -9.23
N LEU A 299 30.63 10.78 -10.23
CA LEU A 299 30.56 9.64 -11.14
C LEU A 299 31.01 8.37 -10.42
N TRP A 300 30.26 7.27 -10.60
CA TRP A 300 30.70 5.97 -10.13
C TRP A 300 32.04 5.60 -10.77
N SER A 301 32.94 5.03 -9.97
CA SER A 301 34.27 4.63 -10.40
C SER A 301 34.65 3.26 -9.80
N ASN A 302 35.42 2.48 -10.54
CA ASN A 302 36.10 1.29 -10.01
C ASN A 302 37.62 1.50 -9.90
N SER A 303 38.08 2.75 -9.90
CA SER A 303 39.50 3.11 -9.83
C SER A 303 39.79 4.29 -8.89
N SER A 304 38.74 4.99 -8.41
CA SER A 304 38.86 6.23 -7.65
C SER A 304 37.95 6.20 -6.42
N ALA A 305 38.30 7.01 -5.42
CA ALA A 305 37.48 7.18 -4.23
C ALA A 305 36.22 8.00 -4.51
N PHE A 306 35.11 7.65 -3.85
CA PHE A 306 33.83 8.38 -3.88
C PHE A 306 32.92 7.93 -2.72
N TYR A 307 31.84 8.68 -2.47
CA TYR A 307 30.83 8.34 -1.47
C TYR A 307 29.50 7.96 -2.11
N TYR A 308 28.71 7.15 -1.40
CA TYR A 308 27.34 6.84 -1.80
C TYR A 308 26.36 7.87 -1.24
N ALA A 309 25.19 8.01 -1.88
CA ALA A 309 24.15 8.97 -1.52
C ALA A 309 23.67 8.82 -0.07
N ALA A 310 23.69 7.59 0.46
CA ALA A 310 23.40 7.27 1.84
C ALA A 310 24.29 8.05 2.82
N THR A 311 25.58 8.25 2.51
CA THR A 311 26.48 9.07 3.35
C THR A 311 26.08 10.53 3.39
N THR A 312 25.68 11.10 2.26
CA THR A 312 25.17 12.48 2.20
C THR A 312 23.91 12.64 3.04
N ARG A 313 22.97 11.69 2.96
CA ARG A 313 21.75 11.72 3.78
C ARG A 313 22.03 11.58 5.27
N MET A 314 22.97 10.72 5.65
CA MET A 314 23.39 10.54 7.04
C MET A 314 24.03 11.82 7.61
N ASN A 315 24.91 12.47 6.85
CA ASN A 315 25.55 13.72 7.25
C ASN A 315 24.56 14.88 7.36
N ASN A 316 23.60 14.95 6.45
CA ASN A 316 22.61 16.04 6.39
C ASN A 316 21.36 15.79 7.25
N ASN A 317 21.22 14.62 7.87
CA ASN A 317 20.05 14.22 8.65
C ASN A 317 18.75 14.18 7.83
N THR A 318 18.84 13.70 6.59
CA THR A 318 17.70 13.64 5.65
C THR A 318 17.42 12.20 5.23
N PRO A 319 17.03 11.30 6.14
CA PRO A 319 16.75 9.91 5.79
C PRO A 319 15.53 9.81 4.87
N THR A 320 15.46 8.76 4.06
CA THR A 320 14.33 8.50 3.16
C THR A 320 13.98 7.01 3.07
N PHE A 321 12.70 6.71 2.89
CA PHE A 321 12.23 5.37 2.55
C PHE A 321 12.16 5.14 1.03
N LYS A 322 12.47 6.16 0.20
CA LYS A 322 12.40 6.07 -1.26
C LYS A 322 13.69 5.47 -1.83
N CYS A 323 13.53 4.50 -2.72
CA CYS A 323 14.58 3.89 -3.49
C CYS A 323 14.57 4.48 -4.92
N ASN A 324 15.38 5.51 -5.12
CA ASN A 324 15.38 6.30 -6.35
C ASN A 324 15.66 5.47 -7.61
N ASN A 325 16.54 4.47 -7.50
CA ASN A 325 16.89 3.61 -8.62
C ASN A 325 16.24 2.24 -8.51
N LYS A 326 15.29 1.94 -9.39
CA LYS A 326 14.57 0.66 -9.40
C LYS A 326 15.49 -0.55 -9.65
N LYS A 327 16.69 -0.36 -10.22
CA LYS A 327 17.70 -1.44 -10.35
C LYS A 327 18.39 -1.80 -9.03
N ASP A 328 18.20 -1.02 -7.98
CA ASP A 328 18.69 -1.32 -6.63
C ASP A 328 17.58 -1.85 -5.71
N ILE A 329 16.38 -2.08 -6.25
CA ILE A 329 15.29 -2.74 -5.55
C ILE A 329 15.37 -4.25 -5.82
N TYR A 330 15.59 -5.02 -4.77
CA TYR A 330 15.60 -6.48 -4.80
C TYR A 330 14.27 -7.01 -4.31
N ASN A 331 13.52 -7.69 -5.19
CA ASN A 331 12.33 -8.42 -4.80
C ASN A 331 12.74 -9.81 -4.28
N VAL A 332 13.01 -9.89 -2.99
CA VAL A 332 13.52 -11.07 -2.29
C VAL A 332 12.78 -11.23 -0.98
N LEU A 333 12.69 -12.45 -0.47
CA LEU A 333 11.92 -12.77 0.75
C LEU A 333 12.64 -12.36 2.04
N ILE A 334 13.95 -12.10 1.96
CA ILE A 334 14.80 -11.74 3.09
C ILE A 334 15.88 -10.74 2.66
N GLY A 335 16.22 -9.81 3.55
CA GLY A 335 17.25 -8.81 3.31
C GLY A 335 17.85 -8.26 4.60
N LEU A 336 18.40 -7.06 4.51
CA LEU A 336 18.95 -6.30 5.63
C LEU A 336 18.30 -4.92 5.70
N ILE A 337 18.37 -4.32 6.88
CA ILE A 337 17.90 -2.96 7.13
C ILE A 337 18.75 -1.93 6.37
N THR A 338 18.16 -0.80 5.97
CA THR A 338 18.91 0.36 5.43
C THR A 338 19.38 1.28 6.56
N ILE A 339 20.39 2.12 6.33
CA ILE A 339 20.73 3.13 7.34
C ILE A 339 19.65 4.19 7.52
N ASP A 340 18.87 4.48 6.47
CA ASP A 340 17.76 5.42 6.57
C ASP A 340 16.69 4.88 7.53
N GLU A 341 16.36 3.59 7.45
CA GLU A 341 15.48 2.91 8.40
C GLU A 341 16.03 2.98 9.83
N VAL A 342 17.35 2.83 10.01
CA VAL A 342 18.00 2.96 11.32
C VAL A 342 17.95 4.41 11.86
N MET A 343 18.08 5.41 10.99
CA MET A 343 17.92 6.83 11.35
C MET A 343 16.48 7.15 11.75
N PHE A 344 15.50 6.63 10.98
CA PHE A 344 14.08 6.74 11.33
C PHE A 344 13.76 6.10 12.67
N ALA A 345 14.39 4.98 13.00
CA ALA A 345 14.23 4.30 14.28
C ALA A 345 14.81 5.08 15.48
N GLY A 346 15.65 6.10 15.27
CA GLY A 346 16.16 6.98 16.34
C GLY A 346 17.67 6.92 16.59
N SER A 347 18.45 6.35 15.68
CA SER A 347 19.92 6.42 15.76
C SER A 347 20.49 7.62 14.99
N LYS A 348 21.43 8.31 15.61
CA LYS A 348 22.26 9.36 14.99
C LYS A 348 23.65 9.39 15.60
N GLY A 349 23.71 9.25 16.92
CA GLY A 349 24.90 8.85 17.68
C GLY A 349 24.64 7.55 18.42
N SER A 350 25.44 7.26 19.45
CA SER A 350 25.23 6.09 20.31
C SER A 350 23.85 6.17 20.97
N ASN A 351 23.02 5.17 20.69
CA ASN A 351 21.70 5.02 21.28
C ASN A 351 21.50 3.54 21.64
N SER A 352 21.76 3.18 22.88
CA SER A 352 21.50 1.81 23.34
C SER A 352 20.04 1.56 23.70
N LEU A 353 19.19 2.59 23.72
CA LEU A 353 17.84 2.51 24.25
C LEU A 353 16.80 2.21 23.16
N TYR A 354 17.01 2.64 21.92
CA TYR A 354 16.07 2.35 20.83
C TYR A 354 15.96 0.84 20.50
N TYR A 355 14.85 0.46 19.87
CA TYR A 355 14.51 -0.96 19.69
C TYR A 355 15.46 -1.76 18.78
N LEU A 356 16.25 -1.11 17.93
CA LEU A 356 17.19 -1.78 17.03
C LEU A 356 18.57 -2.05 17.65
N PHE A 357 18.86 -1.51 18.84
CA PHE A 357 20.09 -1.81 19.56
C PHE A 357 20.16 -3.29 19.88
N THR A 358 21.31 -3.95 19.74
CA THR A 358 21.51 -5.36 20.15
C THR A 358 22.72 -5.59 21.04
N GLY A 359 23.59 -4.57 21.21
CA GLY A 359 24.90 -4.73 21.81
C GLY A 359 25.96 -5.36 20.90
N TYR A 360 25.63 -5.69 19.65
CA TYR A 360 26.54 -6.29 18.67
C TYR A 360 26.54 -5.54 17.33
N ASN A 361 27.68 -5.56 16.64
CA ASN A 361 27.80 -4.98 15.31
C ASN A 361 27.02 -5.83 14.28
N TYR A 362 26.12 -5.26 13.49
CA TYR A 362 25.45 -5.98 12.40
C TYR A 362 25.37 -5.17 11.11
N TRP A 363 25.47 -5.87 9.98
CA TRP A 363 25.49 -5.25 8.66
C TRP A 363 24.15 -4.57 8.31
N THR A 364 24.24 -3.46 7.58
CA THR A 364 23.10 -2.90 6.82
C THR A 364 23.28 -3.19 5.34
N ILE A 365 22.24 -3.01 4.54
CA ILE A 365 22.32 -3.12 3.07
C ILE A 365 22.90 -1.85 2.42
N SER A 366 23.14 -0.77 3.18
CA SER A 366 23.51 0.53 2.63
C SER A 366 25.03 0.69 2.48
N PRO A 367 25.54 1.01 1.28
CA PRO A 367 26.95 1.30 1.08
C PRO A 367 27.35 2.65 1.67
N HIS A 368 28.62 2.77 2.08
CA HIS A 368 29.18 4.00 2.65
C HIS A 368 30.05 4.74 1.62
N ARG A 369 31.22 4.18 1.30
CA ARG A 369 32.18 4.80 0.38
C ARG A 369 33.05 3.77 -0.30
N VAL A 370 33.87 4.25 -1.22
CA VAL A 370 35.01 3.54 -1.78
C VAL A 370 36.26 4.39 -1.53
N ASP A 371 37.30 3.79 -0.95
CA ASP A 371 38.62 4.40 -0.83
C ASP A 371 39.58 3.83 -1.90
N SER A 372 40.62 4.60 -2.25
CA SER A 372 41.60 4.22 -3.29
C SER A 372 43.07 4.34 -2.85
N PHE A 373 43.34 4.63 -1.57
CA PHE A 373 44.69 4.95 -1.08
C PHE A 373 45.70 3.79 -1.19
N ASN A 374 45.24 2.55 -1.25
CA ASN A 374 46.09 1.34 -1.41
C ASN A 374 45.27 0.22 -2.06
N GLY A 375 44.76 0.49 -3.27
CA GLY A 375 43.76 -0.32 -3.95
C GLY A 375 42.33 0.10 -3.61
N ILE A 376 41.38 -0.45 -4.36
CA ILE A 376 39.96 -0.15 -4.22
C ILE A 376 39.39 -0.89 -3.02
N ARG A 377 38.80 -0.12 -2.10
CA ARG A 377 38.29 -0.61 -0.82
C ARG A 377 36.87 -0.11 -0.63
N PRO A 378 35.86 -0.91 -0.98
CA PRO A 378 34.47 -0.59 -0.70
C PRO A 378 34.15 -0.78 0.79
N TYR A 379 33.26 0.06 1.30
CA TYR A 379 32.80 0.03 2.69
C TYR A 379 31.27 -0.01 2.73
N MET A 380 30.74 -0.88 3.59
CA MET A 380 29.32 -0.89 3.97
C MET A 380 29.13 -0.20 5.31
N TYR A 381 27.94 0.34 5.51
CA TYR A 381 27.49 0.73 6.83
C TYR A 381 27.16 -0.50 7.70
N HIS A 382 27.21 -0.30 9.01
CA HIS A 382 26.73 -1.22 10.01
C HIS A 382 26.07 -0.43 11.15
N VAL A 383 25.26 -1.13 11.95
CA VAL A 383 24.88 -0.64 13.27
C VAL A 383 25.90 -1.18 14.26
N GLY A 384 26.55 -0.28 14.98
CA GLY A 384 27.58 -0.59 15.96
C GLY A 384 27.01 -1.16 17.25
N SER A 385 27.85 -1.83 18.03
CA SER A 385 27.50 -2.39 19.34
C SER A 385 27.03 -1.37 20.36
N GLY A 386 27.24 -0.07 20.12
CA GLY A 386 26.68 1.04 20.92
C GLY A 386 25.39 1.63 20.36
N GLY A 387 24.79 1.04 19.32
CA GLY A 387 23.57 1.52 18.66
C GLY A 387 23.76 2.75 17.77
N TYR A 388 25.00 3.05 17.37
CA TYR A 388 25.32 4.11 16.42
C TYR A 388 25.46 3.56 15.00
N ILE A 389 25.37 4.43 13.99
CA ILE A 389 25.63 4.10 12.59
C ILE A 389 27.08 4.46 12.26
N ASP A 390 27.84 3.53 11.68
CA ASP A 390 29.22 3.77 11.23
C ASP A 390 29.59 2.81 10.07
N TYR A 391 30.76 3.00 9.46
CA TYR A 391 31.31 2.07 8.48
C TYR A 391 32.24 1.06 9.13
N MET A 392 32.38 -0.12 8.52
CA MET A 392 33.28 -1.15 9.03
C MET A 392 34.74 -0.88 8.62
N TYR A 393 35.64 -0.71 9.60
CA TYR A 393 37.08 -0.46 9.34
C TYR A 393 37.78 -1.61 8.60
N GLY A 394 37.34 -2.86 8.78
CA GLY A 394 37.83 -4.04 8.07
C GLY A 394 37.26 -4.25 6.66
N TRP A 395 36.47 -3.29 6.17
CA TRP A 395 35.80 -3.28 4.87
C TRP A 395 34.79 -4.42 4.75
N ILE A 396 34.28 -4.65 3.54
CA ILE A 396 33.24 -5.65 3.28
C ILE A 396 33.71 -7.11 3.49
N THR A 397 35.03 -7.34 3.54
CA THR A 397 35.63 -8.66 3.77
C THR A 397 35.88 -8.96 5.25
N SER A 398 35.47 -8.07 6.17
CA SER A 398 35.58 -8.32 7.61
C SER A 398 34.51 -9.31 8.07
N ASP A 399 34.88 -10.33 8.82
CA ASP A 399 33.98 -11.31 9.44
C ASP A 399 33.58 -10.92 10.87
N THR A 400 33.65 -9.63 11.20
CA THR A 400 33.40 -9.09 12.55
C THR A 400 31.97 -8.66 12.80
N CYS A 401 31.15 -8.53 11.74
CA CYS A 401 29.76 -8.13 11.81
C CYS A 401 28.82 -9.33 11.74
N TYR A 402 27.77 -9.26 12.54
CA TYR A 402 26.68 -10.22 12.54
C TYR A 402 25.63 -9.90 11.47
N ILE A 403 24.77 -10.89 11.20
CA ILE A 403 23.62 -10.75 10.33
C ILE A 403 22.38 -10.49 11.20
N LYS A 404 21.56 -9.50 10.85
CA LYS A 404 20.24 -9.28 11.46
C LYS A 404 19.18 -9.27 10.36
N PRO A 405 18.52 -10.41 10.09
CA PRO A 405 17.55 -10.56 9.01
C PRO A 405 16.42 -9.53 9.05
N VAL A 406 15.97 -9.12 7.87
CA VAL A 406 14.72 -8.36 7.68
C VAL A 406 13.83 -9.11 6.70
N ILE A 407 12.54 -9.19 7.01
CA ILE A 407 11.50 -9.76 6.15
C ILE A 407 10.35 -8.76 5.99
N ASN A 408 9.47 -8.97 5.02
CA ASN A 408 8.20 -8.26 4.94
C ASN A 408 7.06 -9.28 5.09
N LEU A 409 6.15 -9.14 6.05
CA LEU A 409 4.90 -9.90 6.03
C LEU A 409 3.92 -9.27 5.05
N LYS A 410 3.12 -10.08 4.37
CA LYS A 410 2.05 -9.59 3.48
C LYS A 410 1.04 -8.76 4.29
N GLY A 411 0.47 -7.72 3.67
CA GLY A 411 -0.46 -6.82 4.36
C GLY A 411 -1.79 -7.47 4.77
N ASN A 412 -2.17 -8.55 4.08
CA ASN A 412 -3.43 -9.25 4.30
C ASN A 412 -3.35 -10.32 5.40
N VAL A 413 -2.25 -10.40 6.15
CA VAL A 413 -2.17 -11.30 7.30
C VAL A 413 -3.04 -10.79 8.44
N SER A 414 -3.73 -11.71 9.11
CA SER A 414 -4.47 -11.42 10.34
C SER A 414 -3.53 -11.39 11.53
N LEU A 415 -3.71 -10.40 12.39
CA LEU A 415 -2.95 -10.24 13.63
C LEU A 415 -3.84 -10.36 14.85
N THR A 416 -3.31 -10.96 15.90
CA THR A 416 -3.80 -10.85 17.28
C THR A 416 -2.73 -10.25 18.18
N GLY A 417 -3.04 -9.97 19.45
CA GLY A 417 -2.08 -9.38 20.40
C GLY A 417 -2.04 -7.85 20.39
N THR A 418 -1.16 -7.27 21.20
CA THR A 418 -1.05 -5.80 21.38
C THR A 418 0.32 -5.26 21.01
N GLY A 419 1.18 -6.11 20.45
CA GLY A 419 2.55 -5.75 20.09
C GLY A 419 3.48 -5.55 21.28
N THR A 420 3.06 -5.85 22.50
CA THR A 420 3.92 -5.68 23.69
C THR A 420 4.80 -6.89 23.91
N ILE A 421 5.88 -6.76 24.68
CA ILE A 421 6.79 -7.89 24.94
C ILE A 421 6.07 -9.11 25.59
N SER A 422 5.06 -8.86 26.42
CA SER A 422 4.25 -9.91 27.07
C SER A 422 3.06 -10.40 26.24
N ASN A 423 2.69 -9.64 25.19
CA ASN A 423 1.59 -9.97 24.29
C ASN A 423 1.94 -9.45 22.88
N PRO A 424 2.94 -10.07 22.23
CA PRO A 424 3.42 -9.64 20.92
C PRO A 424 2.30 -9.82 19.88
N TYR A 425 2.40 -9.12 18.76
CA TYR A 425 1.52 -9.42 17.64
C TYR A 425 1.79 -10.84 17.15
N GLN A 426 0.74 -11.65 17.02
CA GLN A 426 0.83 -13.01 16.49
C GLN A 426 0.14 -13.07 15.14
N VAL A 427 0.79 -13.68 14.16
CA VAL A 427 0.21 -13.94 12.84
C VAL A 427 -0.69 -15.16 12.96
N GLU A 428 -1.95 -15.04 12.52
CA GLU A 428 -2.84 -16.20 12.46
C GLU A 428 -2.47 -17.07 11.25
N GLU A 429 -1.75 -18.16 11.53
CA GLU A 429 -1.41 -19.20 10.56
C GLU A 429 -2.63 -20.12 10.36
N THR A 430 -2.95 -20.45 9.11
CA THR A 430 -4.19 -21.17 8.70
C THR A 430 -3.89 -22.50 8.06
#